data_AF-A0A158GGV2-F1
#
_entry.id   AF-A0A158GGV2-F1
#
_cell.length_a   1.000
_cell.length_b   1.000
_cell.length_c   1.000
_cell.angle_alpha   90.00
_cell.angle_beta   90.00
_cell.angle_gamma   90.00
#
_symmetry.space_group_name_H-M   'P 1'
#
loop_
_entity.id
_entity.type
_entity.pdbx_description
1 polymer ?
#
loop_
_entity_poly.entity_id
_entity_poly.type
_entity_poly.pdbx_seq_one_letter_code
_entity_poly.pdbx_strand_id
1 'polypeptide(L)'
;MNSLMIKDLAVTEELDSRAMSAVRGGTFYFPGYSVSKTDFTFNTQQLIGQTQNVVNENGNNVAFATDIDSKVKPIQKANNSNTINVF
;
A
#
# COMPACT_ATOMS: atom_id res chain seq x y z
N MET A 1 -55.99 -25.48 -33.25
CA MET A 1 -54.79 -25.89 -32.49
C MET A 1 -53.61 -25.84 -33.44
N ASN A 2 -52.53 -25.13 -33.09
CA ASN A 2 -51.20 -25.43 -33.61
C ASN A 2 -50.17 -25.02 -32.56
N SER A 3 -49.27 -25.95 -32.28
CA SER A 3 -48.33 -25.99 -31.17
C SER A 3 -47.23 -24.93 -31.29
N LEU A 4 -46.85 -24.31 -30.18
CA LEU A 4 -45.64 -23.49 -30.09
C LEU A 4 -44.43 -24.42 -30.07
N MET A 5 -43.58 -24.35 -31.09
CA MET A 5 -42.25 -24.96 -31.07
C MET A 5 -41.26 -23.87 -30.68
N ILE A 6 -40.73 -23.92 -29.46
CA ILE A 6 -39.64 -23.04 -29.03
C ILE A 6 -38.34 -23.72 -29.46
N LYS A 7 -37.73 -23.21 -30.53
CA LYS A 7 -36.34 -23.52 -30.88
C LYS A 7 -35.46 -22.80 -29.86
N ASP A 8 -34.62 -23.55 -29.19
CA ASP A 8 -33.58 -23.01 -28.31
C ASP A 8 -32.70 -22.06 -29.13
N LEU A 9 -32.89 -20.76 -28.91
CA LEU A 9 -32.21 -19.70 -29.65
C LEU A 9 -30.89 -19.44 -28.95
N ALA A 10 -29.92 -20.33 -29.14
CA ALA A 10 -28.52 -20.04 -28.87
C ALA A 10 -28.00 -19.07 -29.94
N VAL A 11 -28.53 -17.84 -29.91
CA VAL A 11 -27.97 -16.71 -30.65
C VAL A 11 -26.83 -16.18 -29.79
N THR A 12 -25.61 -16.51 -30.19
CA THR A 12 -24.45 -15.70 -29.82
C THR A 12 -24.55 -14.40 -30.60
N GLU A 13 -25.41 -13.49 -30.16
CA GLU A 13 -25.41 -12.12 -30.63
C GLU A 13 -24.11 -11.49 -30.13
N GLU A 14 -23.20 -11.16 -31.05
CA GLU A 14 -22.09 -10.27 -30.74
C GLU A 14 -22.69 -8.97 -30.21
N LEU A 15 -22.54 -8.75 -28.91
CA LEU A 15 -23.04 -7.55 -28.27
C LEU A 15 -22.30 -6.34 -28.86
N ASP A 16 -23.02 -5.53 -29.63
CA ASP A 16 -22.51 -4.25 -30.12
C ASP A 16 -22.08 -3.37 -28.92
N SER A 17 -21.09 -2.51 -29.15
CA SER A 17 -20.54 -1.51 -28.24
C SER A 17 -21.59 -0.78 -27.38
N ARG A 18 -22.78 -0.50 -27.93
CA ARG A 18 -23.93 0.09 -27.21
C ARG A 18 -24.59 -0.88 -26.25
N ALA A 19 -24.83 -2.12 -26.66
CA ALA A 19 -25.38 -3.16 -25.79
C ALA A 19 -24.38 -3.52 -24.68
N MET A 20 -23.09 -3.58 -25.02
CA MET A 20 -22.02 -3.71 -24.03
C MET A 20 -22.01 -2.53 -23.04
N SER A 21 -22.31 -1.30 -23.48
CA SER A 21 -22.43 -0.14 -22.57
C SER A 21 -23.46 -0.36 -21.47
N ALA A 22 -24.60 -0.98 -21.78
CA ALA A 22 -25.64 -1.28 -20.79
C ALA A 22 -25.19 -2.35 -19.77
N VAL A 23 -24.39 -3.34 -20.18
CA VAL A 23 -23.86 -4.38 -19.28
C VAL A 23 -22.85 -3.80 -18.26
N ARG A 24 -22.03 -2.81 -18.67
CA ARG A 24 -21.10 -2.07 -17.79
C ARG A 24 -21.75 -0.87 -17.08
N GLY A 25 -23.08 -0.77 -17.08
CA GLY A 25 -23.84 0.17 -16.24
C GLY A 25 -24.45 1.37 -16.97
N GLY A 26 -24.16 1.60 -18.25
CA GLY A 26 -24.75 2.67 -19.07
C GLY A 26 -24.63 4.08 -18.47
N THR A 27 -25.16 5.09 -19.18
CA THR A 27 -25.36 6.42 -18.57
C THR A 27 -26.67 6.41 -17.80
N PHE A 28 -26.59 6.08 -16.52
CA PHE A 28 -27.73 6.04 -15.61
C PHE A 28 -28.04 7.47 -15.12
N TYR A 29 -29.04 8.13 -15.71
CA TYR A 29 -29.59 9.38 -15.18
C TYR A 29 -30.50 9.08 -13.98
N PHE A 30 -29.89 8.70 -12.86
CA PHE A 30 -30.60 8.52 -11.61
C PHE A 30 -30.49 9.80 -10.78
N PRO A 31 -31.59 10.54 -10.54
CA PRO A 31 -31.55 11.67 -9.63
C PRO A 31 -31.44 11.11 -8.21
N GLY A 32 -30.23 11.09 -7.66
CA GLY A 32 -29.99 10.85 -6.24
C GLY A 32 -29.25 9.57 -5.84
N TYR A 33 -28.49 8.93 -6.72
CA TYR A 33 -27.50 7.92 -6.29
C TYR A 33 -26.11 8.54 -6.25
N SER A 34 -25.59 8.73 -5.03
CA SER A 34 -24.18 9.05 -4.82
C SER A 34 -23.34 7.86 -5.28
N VAL A 35 -22.70 7.99 -6.44
CA VAL A 35 -21.64 7.07 -6.89
C VAL A 35 -20.63 7.00 -5.74
N SER A 36 -20.51 5.80 -5.16
CA SER A 36 -19.68 5.45 -4.02
C SER A 36 -18.44 6.33 -3.90
N LYS A 37 -18.48 7.31 -2.99
CA LYS A 37 -17.26 7.98 -2.53
C LYS A 37 -16.54 7.00 -1.61
N THR A 38 -15.46 6.41 -2.10
CA THR A 38 -14.49 5.76 -1.23
C THR A 38 -13.62 6.85 -0.60
N ASP A 39 -14.17 7.52 0.42
CA ASP A 39 -13.44 8.53 1.18
C ASP A 39 -12.46 7.81 2.12
N PHE A 40 -11.22 7.65 1.68
CA PHE A 40 -10.16 7.09 2.51
C PHE A 40 -9.41 8.21 3.23
N THR A 41 -9.54 8.27 4.56
CA THR A 41 -8.72 9.15 5.40
C THR A 41 -7.67 8.31 6.13
N PHE A 42 -6.39 8.61 5.92
CA PHE A 42 -5.29 7.95 6.64
C PHE A 42 -4.52 8.97 7.46
N ASN A 43 -4.34 8.69 8.75
CA ASN A 43 -3.44 9.43 9.62
C ASN A 43 -2.28 8.51 10.02
N THR A 44 -1.13 8.69 9.38
CA THR A 44 0.04 7.87 9.63
C THR A 44 1.10 8.69 10.37
N GLN A 45 1.18 8.53 11.68
CA GLN A 45 2.27 9.08 12.48
C GLN A 45 3.49 8.15 12.42
N GLN A 46 4.67 8.72 12.19
CA GLN A 46 5.94 8.02 12.18
C GLN A 46 6.91 8.78 13.08
N LEU A 47 7.10 8.30 14.30
CA LEU A 47 8.11 8.84 15.22
C LEU A 47 9.17 7.78 15.51
N ILE A 48 10.44 8.14 15.30
CA ILE A 48 11.56 7.40 15.89
C ILE A 48 12.37 8.38 16.72
N GLY A 49 12.55 8.05 18.00
CA GLY A 49 13.56 8.65 18.86
C GLY A 49 14.73 7.70 19.00
N GLN A 50 15.95 8.21 18.84
CA GLN A 50 17.18 7.46 19.02
C GLN A 50 18.16 8.26 19.87
N THR A 51 18.64 7.62 20.94
CA THR A 51 19.73 8.15 21.77
C THR A 51 20.83 7.09 21.80
N GLN A 52 22.05 7.47 21.44
CA GLN A 52 23.22 6.61 21.56
C GLN A 52 24.27 7.31 22.42
N ASN A 53 24.60 6.69 23.57
CA ASN A 53 25.70 7.11 24.43
C ASN A 53 26.84 6.10 24.30
N VAL A 54 28.02 6.58 23.91
CA VAL A 54 29.20 5.73 23.71
C VAL A 54 30.35 6.32 24.51
N VAL A 55 30.83 5.54 25.48
CA VAL A 55 31.97 5.88 26.32
C VAL A 55 33.08 4.88 26.02
N ASN A 56 34.27 5.40 25.74
CA ASN A 56 35.44 4.60 25.38
C ASN A 56 36.64 5.07 26.19
N GLU A 57 36.89 4.40 27.30
CA GLU A 57 38.00 4.68 28.20
C GLU A 57 39.19 3.78 27.83
N ASN A 58 40.20 4.32 27.14
CA ASN A 58 41.40 3.58 26.79
C ASN A 58 42.66 4.25 27.36
N GLY A 59 43.63 3.45 27.80
CA GLY A 59 44.89 3.95 28.35
C GLY A 59 44.79 4.66 29.71
N ASN A 60 43.75 4.39 30.50
CA ASN A 60 43.60 5.01 31.82
C ASN A 60 44.59 4.40 32.83
N ASN A 61 45.34 5.28 33.52
CA ASN A 61 46.32 4.95 34.56
C ASN A 61 47.44 4.00 34.10
N VAL A 62 48.02 4.23 32.92
CA VAL A 62 49.11 3.40 32.40
C VAL A 62 50.40 4.21 32.23
N ALA A 63 51.49 3.75 32.88
CA ALA A 63 52.84 4.24 32.67
C ALA A 63 53.63 3.27 31.77
N PHE A 64 54.42 3.80 30.84
CA PHE A 64 55.27 3.04 29.91
C PHE A 64 54.56 2.03 28.99
N ALA A 65 53.30 2.27 28.62
CA ALA A 65 52.63 1.46 27.61
C ALA A 65 52.84 1.99 26.19
N THR A 66 53.01 1.06 25.26
CA THR A 66 52.99 1.29 23.81
C THR A 66 51.79 0.55 23.22
N ASP A 67 51.33 0.95 22.03
CA ASP A 67 50.30 0.24 21.27
C ASP A 67 48.92 0.13 21.95
N ILE A 68 48.55 1.16 22.73
CA ILE A 68 47.18 1.31 23.24
C ILE A 68 46.28 1.79 22.09
N ASP A 69 45.44 0.90 21.57
CA ASP A 69 44.50 1.19 20.48
C ASP A 69 43.05 0.91 20.89
N SER A 70 42.11 1.71 20.39
CA SER A 70 40.67 1.46 20.56
C SER A 70 39.91 1.79 19.29
N LYS A 71 39.25 0.78 18.71
CA LYS A 71 38.52 0.88 17.46
C LYS A 71 37.01 0.88 17.69
N VAL A 72 36.51 1.94 18.32
CA VAL A 72 35.08 2.10 18.57
C VAL A 72 34.36 2.63 17.34
N LYS A 73 33.45 1.83 16.79
CA LYS A 73 32.67 2.12 15.57
C LYS A 73 31.17 1.91 15.80
N PRO A 74 30.52 2.75 16.62
CA PRO A 74 29.11 2.61 16.89
C PRO A 74 28.31 2.99 15.64
N ILE A 75 27.34 2.14 15.27
CA ILE A 75 26.44 2.39 14.14
C ILE A 75 25.02 2.38 14.71
N GLN A 76 24.32 3.50 14.57
CA GLN A 76 22.90 3.59 14.90
C GLN A 76 22.11 3.78 13.60
N LYS A 77 21.23 2.83 13.30
CA LYS A 77 20.33 2.89 12.14
C LYS A 77 18.90 2.83 12.65
N ALA A 78 18.05 3.70 12.12
CA ALA A 78 16.61 3.70 12.32
C ALA A 78 15.93 3.80 10.97
N ASN A 79 14.97 2.91 10.74
CA ASN A 79 14.09 2.98 9.59
C ASN A 79 12.66 3.06 10.13
N ASN A 80 11.97 4.18 9.89
CA ASN A 80 10.52 4.28 10.07
C ASN A 80 9.91 4.40 8.68
N SER A 81 9.09 3.43 8.30
CA SER A 81 8.37 3.47 7.03
C SER A 81 6.90 3.19 7.30
N ASN A 82 6.04 4.07 6.78
CA ASN A 82 4.61 3.83 6.69
C ASN A 82 4.24 3.71 5.22
N THR A 83 3.58 2.61 4.86
CA THR A 83 3.05 2.40 3.51
C THR A 83 1.55 2.20 3.61
N ILE A 84 0.80 3.05 2.93
CA ILE A 84 -0.64 2.89 2.74
C ILE A 84 -0.86 2.33 1.34
N ASN A 85 -1.46 1.14 1.25
CA ASN A 85 -1.90 0.59 -0.03
C ASN A 85 -3.40 0.84 -0.19
N VAL A 86 -3.78 1.60 -1.21
CA VAL A 86 -5.16 1.70 -1.68
C VAL A 86 -5.21 1.02 -3.05
N PHE A 87 -6.06 -0.01 -3.17
CA PHE A 87 -6.18 -0.86 -4.34
C PHE A 87 -6.49 -0.09 -5.63
#